data_AF-A0A0D9VDL1-F1
#
_entry.id   AF-A0A0D9VDL1-F1
#
_cell.length_a   1.000
_cell.length_b   1.000
_cell.length_c   1.000
_cell.angle_alpha   90.00
_cell.angle_beta   90.00
_cell.angle_gamma   90.00
#
_symmetry.space_group_name_H-M   'P 1'
#
loop_
_entity.id
_entity.type
_entity.pdbx_description
1 polymer ?
#
loop_
_entity_poly.entity_id
_entity_poly.type
_entity_poly.pdbx_seq_one_letter_code
_entity_poly.pdbx_strand_id
1 'polypeptide(L)'
;MAIRLRLALPLLLALSFSVAGSAAAAKLGGGGGGHGPLVGGWSPIKDVGGDRHVQELGGWAVERHAALASDGLRFRRVVSGEQQVVSGMNYRLVVDAADPKGTTASYVAVIYEQSWTNTRQLTSFDPAPKPH
;
A
#
# COMPACT_ATOMS: atom_id res chain seq x y z
N MET A 1 -11.72 18.92 -29.49
CA MET A 1 -10.91 19.97 -28.84
C MET A 1 -9.67 19.29 -28.29
N ALA A 2 -8.54 19.42 -29.00
CA ALA A 2 -7.31 18.72 -28.67
C ALA A 2 -6.50 19.54 -27.67
N ILE A 3 -6.17 18.97 -26.52
CA ILE A 3 -5.14 19.51 -25.64
C ILE A 3 -4.06 18.44 -25.51
N ARG A 4 -2.97 18.67 -26.25
CA ARG A 4 -1.71 17.95 -26.06
C ARG A 4 -1.05 18.55 -24.81
N LEU A 5 -1.00 17.80 -23.72
CA LEU A 5 -0.10 18.11 -22.61
C LEU A 5 0.97 17.02 -22.54
N ARG A 6 2.09 17.28 -23.21
CA ARG A 6 3.34 16.57 -22.95
C ARG A 6 3.93 17.20 -21.69
N LEU A 7 3.99 16.47 -20.58
CA LEU A 7 4.95 16.76 -19.54
C LEU A 7 5.48 15.48 -18.93
N ALA A 8 6.80 15.52 -18.73
CA ALA A 8 7.70 14.42 -18.52
C ALA A 8 7.44 13.62 -17.23
N LEU A 9 7.73 12.34 -17.36
CA LEU A 9 8.09 11.35 -16.35
C LEU A 9 8.86 11.95 -15.14
N PRO A 10 8.60 11.46 -13.92
CA PRO A 10 9.68 11.21 -12.99
C PRO A 10 9.78 9.70 -12.74
N LEU A 11 10.81 9.11 -13.35
CA LEU A 11 11.37 7.84 -12.96
C LEU A 11 11.97 8.01 -11.56
N LEU A 12 11.31 7.52 -10.52
CA LEU A 12 11.89 7.46 -9.17
C LEU A 12 12.34 6.03 -8.89
N LEU A 13 13.50 5.68 -9.45
CA LEU A 13 14.30 4.55 -9.00
C LEU A 13 15.06 4.99 -7.75
N ALA A 14 14.61 4.60 -6.57
CA ALA A 14 15.40 4.74 -5.35
C ALA A 14 15.99 3.38 -4.96
N LEU A 15 17.12 3.03 -5.55
CA LEU A 15 18.03 2.06 -4.93
C LEU A 15 18.65 2.75 -3.70
N SER A 16 18.38 2.23 -2.51
CA SER A 16 19.22 2.51 -1.35
C SER A 16 19.69 1.19 -0.74
N PHE A 17 20.90 0.80 -1.15
CA PHE A 17 21.75 -0.09 -0.34
C PHE A 17 22.19 0.70 0.89
N SER A 18 21.99 0.16 2.09
CA SER A 18 22.63 0.68 3.31
C SER A 18 23.44 -0.42 3.96
N VAL A 19 24.76 -0.22 4.02
CA VAL A 19 25.69 -0.97 4.85
C VAL A 19 26.30 -0.01 5.88
N ALA A 20 26.09 -0.38 7.15
CA ALA A 20 26.88 -0.22 8.38
C ALA A 20 27.48 1.14 8.79
N GLY A 21 27.26 1.48 10.07
CA GLY A 21 28.14 2.39 10.84
C GLY A 21 27.50 2.91 12.13
N SER A 22 28.16 2.70 13.27
CA SER A 22 27.62 2.70 14.64
C SER A 22 27.48 4.04 15.39
N ALA A 23 26.70 3.96 16.48
CA ALA A 23 26.97 4.44 17.84
C ALA A 23 26.33 5.75 18.39
N ALA A 24 25.76 5.54 19.58
CA ALA A 24 25.58 6.42 20.74
C ALA A 24 24.47 7.49 20.75
N ALA A 25 23.66 7.39 21.80
CA ALA A 25 22.51 8.20 22.13
C ALA A 25 22.89 9.57 22.73
N ALA A 26 22.10 10.59 22.40
CA ALA A 26 21.88 11.74 23.28
C ALA A 26 20.43 12.22 23.12
N LYS A 27 19.65 12.09 24.20
CA LYS A 27 18.35 12.74 24.36
C LYS A 27 18.54 14.25 24.39
N LEU A 28 17.74 14.98 23.62
CA LEU A 28 17.38 16.36 23.94
C LEU A 28 15.87 16.50 23.82
N GLY A 29 15.26 16.93 24.93
CA GLY A 29 13.83 17.19 25.02
C GLY A 29 13.45 18.56 24.48
N GLY A 30 12.13 18.77 24.40
CA GLY A 30 11.50 20.08 24.35
C GLY A 30 10.80 20.38 23.03
N GLY A 31 9.49 20.64 23.09
CA GLY A 31 8.77 21.35 22.05
C GLY A 31 7.41 20.76 21.70
N GLY A 32 6.39 21.09 22.50
CA GLY A 32 5.00 20.96 22.06
C GLY A 32 4.76 21.83 20.83
N GLY A 33 4.39 21.20 19.73
CA GLY A 33 3.96 21.82 18.49
C GLY A 33 3.14 20.79 17.72
N GLY A 34 1.92 21.16 17.33
CA GLY A 34 0.97 20.24 16.70
C GLY A 34 1.55 19.62 15.43
N HIS A 35 1.93 18.36 15.50
CA HIS A 35 2.25 17.57 14.33
C HIS A 35 0.95 17.01 13.78
N GLY A 36 0.29 17.79 12.91
CA GLY A 36 -0.65 17.20 11.95
C GLY A 36 0.07 16.09 11.16
N PRO A 37 -0.66 15.09 10.62
CA PRO A 37 -0.06 14.00 9.86
C PRO A 37 0.89 14.56 8.80
N LEU A 38 2.15 14.11 8.80
CA LEU A 38 3.15 14.50 7.81
C LEU A 38 2.63 14.16 6.41
N VAL A 39 2.23 15.19 5.65
CA VAL A 39 1.72 15.03 4.29
C VAL A 39 2.86 14.55 3.39
N GLY A 40 2.75 13.31 2.88
CA GLY A 40 3.71 12.69 1.95
C GLY A 40 4.35 11.40 2.43
N GLY A 41 4.27 11.08 3.73
CA GLY A 41 4.69 9.79 4.29
C GLY A 41 3.62 8.71 4.20
N TRP A 42 4.01 7.45 4.40
CA TRP A 42 3.04 6.41 4.73
C TRP A 42 2.36 6.75 6.05
N SER A 43 1.04 6.61 6.08
CA SER A 43 0.22 6.87 7.26
C SER A 43 -0.76 5.72 7.48
N PRO A 44 -0.99 5.28 8.73
CA PRO A 44 -1.88 4.16 9.00
C PRO A 44 -3.34 4.50 8.67
N ILE A 45 -4.05 3.54 8.08
CA ILE A 45 -5.49 3.62 7.87
C ILE A 45 -6.17 3.19 9.17
N LYS A 46 -6.91 4.11 9.80
CA LYS A 46 -7.47 3.90 11.14
C LYS A 46 -8.60 2.86 11.18
N ASP A 47 -9.50 2.90 10.20
CA ASP A 47 -10.67 2.03 10.14
C ASP A 47 -10.71 1.24 8.83
N VAL A 48 -9.82 0.25 8.71
CA VAL A 48 -9.81 -0.63 7.53
C VAL A 48 -11.06 -1.50 7.43
N GLY A 49 -11.69 -1.83 8.56
CA GLY A 49 -12.84 -2.74 8.61
C GLY A 49 -14.14 -2.07 8.18
N GLY A 50 -14.34 -0.80 8.57
CA GLY A 50 -15.51 0.00 8.21
C GLY A 50 -15.37 0.78 6.90
N ASP A 51 -14.15 1.02 6.41
CA ASP A 51 -13.94 1.72 5.15
C ASP A 51 -14.25 0.81 3.94
N ARG A 52 -15.39 1.07 3.30
CA ARG A 52 -15.86 0.33 2.12
C ARG A 52 -14.89 0.44 0.94
N HIS A 53 -14.24 1.59 0.75
CA HIS A 53 -13.28 1.77 -0.34
C HIS A 53 -12.03 0.93 -0.11
N VAL A 54 -11.54 0.90 1.12
CA VAL A 54 -10.39 0.06 1.49
C VAL A 54 -10.70 -1.43 1.31
N GLN A 55 -11.88 -1.89 1.72
CA GLN A 55 -12.30 -3.29 1.49
C GLN A 55 -12.45 -3.60 -0.01
N GLU A 56 -12.98 -2.66 -0.80
CA GLU A 56 -13.08 -2.81 -2.26
C GLU A 56 -11.70 -2.92 -2.92
N LEU A 57 -10.75 -2.07 -2.53
CA LEU A 57 -9.37 -2.14 -3.00
C LEU A 57 -8.71 -3.48 -2.65
N GLY A 58 -8.94 -4.00 -1.44
CA GLY A 58 -8.45 -5.31 -1.02
C GLY A 58 -9.01 -6.45 -1.88
N GLY A 59 -10.33 -6.42 -2.13
CA GLY A 59 -10.99 -7.40 -3.00
C GLY A 59 -10.46 -7.36 -4.43
N TRP A 60 -10.40 -6.16 -5.00
CA TRP A 60 -9.86 -5.93 -6.34
C TRP A 60 -8.42 -6.43 -6.47
N ALA A 61 -7.56 -6.21 -5.47
CA ALA A 61 -6.18 -6.65 -5.51
C ALA A 61 -6.05 -8.18 -5.53
N VAL A 62 -6.83 -8.90 -4.70
CA VAL A 62 -6.82 -10.37 -4.68
C VAL A 62 -7.36 -10.93 -6.00
N GLU A 63 -8.47 -10.39 -6.51
CA GLU A 63 -9.02 -10.82 -7.80
C GLU A 63 -8.03 -10.59 -8.96
N ARG A 64 -7.37 -9.43 -8.97
CA ARG A 64 -6.37 -9.11 -9.99
C ARG A 64 -5.17 -10.04 -9.91
N HIS A 65 -4.67 -10.34 -8.72
CA HIS A 65 -3.60 -11.31 -8.51
C HIS A 65 -4.03 -12.71 -8.96
N ALA A 66 -5.19 -13.19 -8.50
CA ALA A 66 -5.68 -14.52 -8.82
C ALA A 66 -5.86 -14.73 -10.33
N ALA A 67 -6.29 -13.69 -11.06
CA ALA A 67 -6.36 -13.72 -12.52
C ALA A 67 -4.98 -13.77 -13.20
N LEU A 68 -3.97 -13.08 -12.67
CA LEU A 68 -2.61 -13.05 -13.22
C LEU A 68 -1.82 -14.33 -12.90
N ALA A 69 -1.94 -14.82 -11.66
CA ALA A 69 -1.23 -15.99 -11.16
C ALA A 69 -1.96 -17.32 -11.47
N SER A 70 -3.25 -17.26 -11.81
CA SER A 70 -4.12 -18.43 -11.99
C SER A 70 -4.15 -19.38 -10.78
N ASP A 71 -4.07 -18.82 -9.56
CA ASP A 71 -3.99 -19.59 -8.31
C ASP A 71 -5.35 -19.75 -7.60
N GLY A 72 -6.36 -19.00 -8.04
CA GLY A 72 -7.72 -19.07 -7.49
C GLY A 72 -7.85 -18.53 -6.07
N LEU A 73 -6.95 -17.64 -5.63
CA LEU A 73 -7.11 -16.93 -4.35
C LEU A 73 -8.42 -16.15 -4.30
N ARG A 74 -9.07 -16.17 -3.13
CA ARG A 74 -10.35 -15.51 -2.86
C ARG A 74 -10.21 -14.54 -1.69
N PHE A 75 -10.65 -13.30 -1.90
CA PHE A 75 -10.62 -12.27 -0.87
C PHE A 75 -11.46 -12.65 0.35
N ARG A 76 -10.96 -12.33 1.55
CA ARG A 76 -11.73 -12.40 2.80
C ARG A 76 -12.00 -11.02 3.37
N ARG A 77 -10.94 -10.27 3.66
CA ARG A 77 -11.00 -8.92 4.24
C ARG A 77 -9.64 -8.23 4.19
N VAL A 78 -9.64 -6.92 4.30
CA VAL A 78 -8.46 -6.15 4.73
C VAL A 78 -8.36 -6.21 6.26
N VAL A 79 -7.16 -6.51 6.78
CA VAL A 79 -6.89 -6.57 8.24
C VAL A 79 -6.12 -5.38 8.77
N SER A 80 -5.30 -4.75 7.93
CA SER A 80 -4.60 -3.50 8.25
C SER A 80 -4.12 -2.84 6.96
N GLY A 81 -3.66 -1.60 7.04
CA GLY A 81 -3.06 -0.96 5.90
C GLY A 81 -2.51 0.44 6.19
N GLU A 82 -1.71 0.89 5.24
CA GLU A 82 -1.15 2.24 5.21
C GLU A 82 -1.53 2.90 3.88
N GLN A 83 -1.62 4.22 3.89
CA GLN A 83 -1.85 5.03 2.71
C GLN A 83 -0.80 6.13 2.59
N GLN A 84 -0.53 6.53 1.36
CA GLN A 84 0.40 7.61 1.05
C GLN A 84 -0.15 8.44 -0.11
N VAL A 85 -0.15 9.76 0.06
CA VAL A 85 -0.48 10.70 -1.01
C VAL A 85 0.71 10.87 -1.95
N VAL A 86 0.47 10.74 -3.25
CA VAL A 86 1.45 10.98 -4.34
C VAL A 86 0.77 11.82 -5.44
N SER A 87 1.11 11.63 -6.72
CA SER A 87 0.27 12.10 -7.84
C SER A 87 -0.98 11.22 -8.00
N GLY A 88 -1.68 10.95 -6.90
CA GLY A 88 -2.65 9.85 -6.72
C GLY A 88 -2.58 9.36 -5.27
N MET A 89 -2.97 8.10 -5.05
CA MET A 89 -2.92 7.43 -3.76
C MET A 89 -2.19 6.09 -3.90
N ASN A 90 -1.25 5.85 -3.01
CA ASN A 90 -0.75 4.50 -2.78
C ASN A 90 -1.44 3.92 -1.55
N TYR A 91 -1.80 2.65 -1.63
CA TYR A 91 -2.28 1.85 -0.52
C TYR A 91 -1.38 0.63 -0.36
N ARG A 92 -0.97 0.35 0.86
CA ARG A 92 -0.31 -0.90 1.26
C ARG A 92 -1.27 -1.61 2.21
N LEU A 93 -1.99 -2.60 1.70
CA LEU A 93 -3.02 -3.31 2.44
C LEU A 93 -2.52 -4.70 2.82
N VAL A 94 -2.74 -5.09 4.07
CA VAL A 94 -2.64 -6.49 4.48
C VAL A 94 -4.02 -7.11 4.30
N VAL A 95 -4.11 -8.13 3.47
CA VAL A 95 -5.37 -8.82 3.12
C VAL A 95 -5.31 -10.27 3.54
N ASP A 96 -6.39 -10.76 4.12
CA ASP A 96 -6.60 -12.20 4.27
C ASP A 96 -7.22 -12.73 2.97
N ALA A 97 -6.63 -13.78 2.41
CA ALA A 97 -7.15 -14.47 1.23
C ALA A 97 -7.14 -15.99 1.45
N ALA A 98 -8.12 -16.68 0.85
CA ALA A 98 -8.23 -18.12 0.93
C ALA A 98 -7.94 -18.79 -0.41
N ASP A 99 -7.11 -19.83 -0.39
CA ASP A 99 -6.86 -20.70 -1.54
C ASP A 99 -8.14 -21.48 -1.95
N PRO A 100 -8.13 -22.20 -3.09
CA PRO A 100 -9.26 -23.03 -3.49
C PRO A 100 -9.65 -24.11 -2.48
N LYS A 101 -8.71 -24.59 -1.65
CA LYS A 101 -8.91 -25.57 -0.59
C LYS A 101 -9.51 -24.96 0.69
N GLY A 102 -9.61 -23.63 0.76
CA GLY A 102 -10.13 -22.89 1.90
C GLY A 102 -9.07 -22.48 2.94
N THR A 103 -7.79 -22.82 2.72
CA THR A 103 -6.68 -22.40 3.59
C THR A 103 -6.52 -20.90 3.49
N THR A 104 -6.58 -20.19 4.62
CA THR A 104 -6.44 -18.74 4.66
C THR A 104 -5.01 -18.35 5.01
N ALA A 105 -4.46 -17.40 4.26
CA ALA A 105 -3.17 -16.77 4.52
C ALA A 105 -3.29 -15.26 4.31
N SER A 106 -2.38 -14.50 4.93
CA SER A 106 -2.32 -13.06 4.78
C SER A 106 -1.28 -12.67 3.74
N TYR A 107 -1.58 -11.61 2.98
CA TYR A 107 -0.76 -11.08 1.90
C TYR A 107 -0.65 -9.57 2.02
N VAL A 108 0.44 -8.99 1.53
CA VAL A 108 0.62 -7.55 1.38
C VAL A 108 0.35 -7.19 -0.08
N ALA A 109 -0.70 -6.41 -0.30
CA ALA A 109 -1.03 -5.85 -1.61
C ALA A 109 -0.64 -4.36 -1.64
N VAL A 110 0.15 -3.96 -2.64
CA VAL A 110 0.47 -2.55 -2.91
C VAL A 110 -0.30 -2.10 -4.14
N ILE A 111 -1.11 -1.06 -3.98
CA ILE A 111 -2.05 -0.57 -4.99
C ILE A 111 -1.78 0.91 -5.23
N TYR A 112 -1.70 1.31 -6.49
CA TYR A 112 -1.76 2.71 -6.91
C TYR A 112 -3.15 3.02 -7.47
N GLU A 113 -3.74 4.13 -7.06
CA GLU A 113 -5.03 4.61 -7.54
C GLU A 113 -4.98 6.12 -7.85
N GLN A 114 -5.56 6.50 -8.98
CA GLN A 114 -5.74 7.89 -9.38
C GLN A 114 -7.16 8.09 -9.93
N SER A 115 -8.07 8.56 -9.07
CA SER A 115 -9.51 8.59 -9.38
C SER A 115 -9.85 9.50 -10.56
N TRP A 116 -9.15 10.63 -10.73
CA TRP A 116 -9.45 11.60 -11.81
C TRP A 116 -9.04 11.14 -13.21
N THR A 117 -8.25 10.07 -13.33
CA THR A 117 -7.95 9.41 -14.61
C THR A 117 -8.53 8.01 -14.71
N ASN A 118 -9.25 7.57 -13.66
CA ASN A 118 -9.72 6.18 -13.52
C ASN A 118 -8.57 5.15 -13.64
N THR A 119 -7.38 5.50 -13.15
CA THR A 119 -6.22 4.60 -13.17
C THR A 119 -6.15 3.82 -11.87
N ARG A 120 -6.01 2.50 -11.97
CA ARG A 120 -5.73 1.62 -10.83
C ARG A 120 -4.75 0.53 -11.23
N GLN A 121 -3.74 0.28 -10.39
CA GLN A 121 -2.67 -0.68 -10.66
C GLN A 121 -2.31 -1.47 -9.41
N LEU A 122 -2.14 -2.79 -9.55
CA LEU A 122 -1.59 -3.66 -8.53
C LEU A 122 -0.08 -3.68 -8.73
N THR A 123 0.64 -2.97 -7.86
CA THR A 123 2.09 -2.78 -7.96
C THR A 123 2.84 -3.98 -7.42
N SER A 124 2.36 -4.59 -6.32
CA SER A 124 2.89 -5.85 -5.80
C SER A 124 1.84 -6.62 -5.01
N PHE A 125 2.06 -7.93 -4.89
CA PHE A 125 1.24 -8.84 -4.10
C PHE A 125 2.12 -9.97 -3.57
N ASP A 126 2.44 -9.93 -2.28
CA ASP A 126 3.45 -10.80 -1.66
C ASP A 126 2.89 -11.46 -0.38
N PRO A 127 3.34 -12.66 0.00
CA PRO A 127 2.99 -13.23 1.30
C PRO A 127 3.35 -12.29 2.46
N ALA A 128 2.44 -12.13 3.42
CA ALA A 128 2.73 -11.30 4.59
C ALA A 128 3.80 -11.96 5.47
N PRO A 129 4.68 -11.16 6.13
CA PRO A 129 5.62 -11.68 7.12
C PRO A 129 4.88 -12.43 8.22
N LYS A 130 5.41 -13.58 8.64
CA LYS A 130 4.84 -14.28 9.80
C LYS A 130 5.11 -13.46 11.06
N PRO A 131 4.12 -13.25 11.95
CA PRO A 131 4.40 -12.72 13.27
C PRO A 131 5.31 -13.71 14.02
N HIS A 132 6.40 -13.20 14.60
CA HIS A 132 7.34 -13.95 15.43
C HIS A 132 6.87 -14.02 16.88
#